data_AF-A0A7W7LHR4-F1
#
_entry.id   AF-A0A7W7LHR4-F1
#
_cell.length_a   1.000
_cell.length_b   1.000
_cell.length_c   1.000
_cell.angle_alpha   90.00
_cell.angle_beta   90.00
_cell.angle_gamma   90.00
#
_symmetry.space_group_name_H-M   'P 1'
#
loop_
_entity.id
_entity.type
_entity.pdbx_description
1 polymer ?
#
loop_
_entity_poly.entity_id
_entity_poly.type
_entity_poly.pdbx_seq_one_letter_code
_entity_poly.pdbx_strand_id
1 'polypeptide(L)'
;MALFTRTAPTPAPETWTPEGTLVSQRYRALEGATVLVCTADAGRGTANYAAACLGCTYRADQNASYNPMPEAEAAKAANTHAAACRAMPRGVPARPDDTEAAELIRTRLWRHRYGTIPRPVHLADFNALRVDLQRSTDWIKALLASLAQTEPSFLTATPTSSGQGTRFAVQPFDRP
;
A
#
# COMPACT_ATOMS: atom_id res chain seq x y z
N MET A 1 38.76 19.59 -0.02
CA MET A 1 37.39 19.62 -0.61
C MET A 1 37.28 18.50 -1.62
N ALA A 2 36.42 17.51 -1.36
CA ALA A 2 35.95 16.54 -2.34
C ALA A 2 34.60 15.98 -1.83
N LEU A 3 33.50 16.54 -2.31
CA LEU A 3 32.14 16.05 -2.08
C LEU A 3 31.72 15.26 -3.31
N PHE A 4 32.10 13.98 -3.36
CA PHE A 4 31.40 13.01 -4.22
C PHE A 4 30.83 11.95 -3.29
N THR A 5 29.66 12.26 -2.72
CA THR A 5 28.82 11.26 -2.08
C THR A 5 28.40 10.30 -3.19
N ARG A 6 29.00 9.10 -3.23
CA ARG A 6 28.64 8.04 -4.16
C ARG A 6 27.17 7.68 -3.90
N THR A 7 26.27 8.08 -4.78
CA THR A 7 24.87 7.64 -4.74
C THR A 7 24.87 6.12 -4.74
N ALA A 8 24.21 5.52 -3.75
CA ALA A 8 24.04 4.07 -3.69
C ALA A 8 23.41 3.60 -5.02
N PRO A 9 23.81 2.42 -5.55
CA PRO A 9 23.24 1.92 -6.79
C PRO A 9 21.73 1.79 -6.64
N THR A 10 20.99 2.48 -7.51
CA THR A 10 19.53 2.36 -7.56
C THR A 10 19.18 0.90 -7.82
N PRO A 11 18.35 0.27 -6.96
CA PRO A 11 18.00 -1.13 -7.15
C PRO A 11 17.28 -1.33 -8.49
N ALA A 12 17.62 -2.41 -9.20
CA ALA A 12 16.98 -2.75 -10.46
C ALA A 12 15.51 -3.17 -10.21
N PRO A 13 14.52 -2.71 -11.00
CA PRO A 13 13.11 -3.05 -10.81
C PRO A 13 12.82 -4.55 -10.68
N GLU A 14 13.65 -5.39 -11.31
CA GLU A 14 13.55 -6.85 -11.34
C GLU A 14 13.88 -7.50 -9.99
N THR A 15 14.67 -6.83 -9.15
CA THR A 15 15.13 -7.34 -7.84
C THR A 15 14.63 -6.49 -6.68
N TRP A 16 14.15 -5.28 -6.97
CA TRP A 16 13.63 -4.38 -5.96
C TRP A 16 12.39 -4.94 -5.27
N THR A 17 12.33 -4.72 -3.96
CA THR A 17 11.20 -5.05 -3.10
C THR A 17 10.86 -3.79 -2.32
N PRO A 18 9.60 -3.29 -2.39
CA PRO A 18 9.19 -2.15 -1.60
C PRO A 18 9.35 -2.44 -0.10
N GLU A 19 9.82 -1.46 0.66
CA GLU A 19 9.89 -1.57 2.11
C GLU A 19 8.52 -1.91 2.70
N GLY A 20 8.51 -2.81 3.68
CA GLY A 20 7.29 -3.25 4.34
C GLY A 20 6.44 -4.22 3.52
N THR A 21 6.98 -4.73 2.42
CA THR A 21 6.32 -5.76 1.59
C THR A 21 7.23 -6.94 1.31
N LEU A 22 6.59 -8.04 0.92
CA LEU A 22 7.19 -9.18 0.27
C LEU A 22 6.68 -9.23 -1.17
N VAL A 23 7.56 -9.39 -2.14
CA VAL A 23 7.17 -9.63 -3.54
C VAL A 23 7.22 -11.13 -3.78
N SER A 24 6.06 -11.75 -4.03
CA SER A 24 5.97 -13.19 -4.29
C SER A 24 6.23 -13.52 -5.76
N GLN A 25 5.74 -12.69 -6.68
CA GLN A 25 5.86 -12.91 -8.13
C GLN A 25 6.13 -11.61 -8.89
N ARG A 26 6.73 -11.73 -10.07
CA ARG A 26 7.00 -10.62 -10.99
C ARG A 26 6.64 -11.04 -12.41
N TYR A 27 5.99 -10.15 -13.14
CA TYR A 27 5.64 -10.31 -14.55
C TYR A 27 6.25 -9.19 -15.37
N ARG A 28 6.59 -9.48 -16.63
CA ARG A 28 7.11 -8.50 -17.57
C ARG A 28 6.01 -8.08 -18.54
N ALA A 29 5.75 -6.78 -18.61
CA ALA A 29 4.84 -6.19 -19.58
C ALA A 29 5.43 -6.18 -21.00
N LEU A 30 4.59 -5.92 -22.00
CA LEU A 30 4.99 -5.98 -23.41
C LEU A 30 6.19 -5.09 -23.75
N GLU A 31 6.21 -3.86 -23.22
CA GLU A 31 7.31 -2.89 -23.41
C GLU A 31 8.33 -2.94 -22.25
N GLY A 32 8.31 -4.00 -21.45
CA GLY A 32 9.34 -4.28 -20.45
C GLY A 32 9.09 -3.72 -19.04
N ALA A 33 8.02 -2.98 -18.77
CA ALA A 33 7.66 -2.62 -17.39
C ALA A 33 7.47 -3.86 -16.50
N THR A 34 7.85 -3.76 -15.24
CA THR A 34 7.68 -4.84 -14.26
C THR A 34 6.36 -4.69 -13.52
N VAL A 35 5.60 -5.78 -13.42
CA VAL A 35 4.38 -5.88 -12.62
C VAL A 35 4.64 -6.81 -11.45
N LEU A 36 4.48 -6.31 -10.24
CA LEU A 36 4.72 -7.02 -8.99
C LEU A 36 3.43 -7.65 -8.48
N VAL A 37 3.55 -8.83 -7.87
CA VAL A 37 2.58 -9.37 -6.91
C VAL A 37 3.23 -9.26 -5.54
N CYS A 38 2.61 -8.50 -4.64
CA CYS A 38 3.18 -8.21 -3.33
C CYS A 38 2.16 -8.33 -2.21
N THR A 39 2.65 -8.54 -1.00
CA THR A 39 1.86 -8.56 0.23
C THR A 39 2.63 -7.86 1.35
N ALA A 40 1.91 -7.24 2.29
CA ALA A 40 2.48 -6.76 3.55
C ALA A 40 2.27 -7.76 4.71
N ASP A 41 1.55 -8.87 4.45
CA ASP A 41 1.17 -9.86 5.45
C ASP A 41 2.26 -10.93 5.58
N ALA A 42 3.30 -10.61 6.34
CA ALA A 42 4.33 -11.58 6.70
C ALA A 42 3.86 -12.46 7.87
N GLY A 43 3.04 -13.48 7.58
CA GLY A 43 3.01 -14.70 8.40
C GLY A 43 1.92 -14.89 9.48
N ARG A 44 0.72 -14.29 9.38
CA ARG A 44 -0.45 -14.76 10.15
C ARG A 44 -1.76 -14.67 9.36
N GLY A 45 -2.48 -15.79 9.27
CA GLY A 45 -3.81 -15.87 8.64
C GLY A 45 -3.80 -15.95 7.12
N THR A 46 -4.92 -15.62 6.48
CA THR A 46 -5.04 -15.49 5.02
C THR A 46 -4.37 -14.19 4.60
N ALA A 47 -3.19 -14.27 3.98
CA ALA A 47 -2.48 -13.12 3.45
C ALA A 47 -3.25 -12.51 2.27
N ASN A 48 -3.35 -11.19 2.26
CA ASN A 48 -3.94 -10.45 1.16
C ASN A 48 -2.83 -9.91 0.27
N TYR A 49 -3.03 -10.02 -1.03
CA TYR A 49 -2.04 -9.66 -2.05
C TYR A 49 -2.55 -8.50 -2.89
N ALA A 50 -1.60 -7.77 -3.46
CA ALA A 50 -1.84 -6.72 -4.43
C ALA A 50 -0.99 -6.94 -5.67
N ALA A 51 -1.49 -6.46 -6.81
CA ALA A 51 -0.76 -6.34 -8.06
C ALA A 51 -0.44 -4.86 -8.33
N ALA A 52 0.79 -4.57 -8.72
CA ALA A 52 1.23 -3.20 -8.98
C ALA A 52 2.21 -3.12 -10.15
N CYS A 53 1.97 -2.22 -11.09
CA CYS A 53 2.88 -1.98 -12.21
C CYS A 53 3.87 -0.85 -11.89
N LEU A 54 5.17 -1.08 -12.08
CA LEU A 54 6.20 -0.06 -11.89
C LEU A 54 6.31 0.91 -13.09
N GLY A 55 5.71 0.57 -14.23
CA GLY A 55 5.71 1.43 -15.42
C GLY A 55 4.51 2.39 -15.50
N CYS A 56 3.44 2.16 -14.73
CA CYS A 56 2.22 2.98 -14.78
C CYS A 56 1.50 3.03 -13.42
N THR A 57 0.34 3.68 -13.38
CA THR A 57 -0.46 3.88 -12.15
C THR A 57 -1.32 2.68 -11.76
N TYR A 58 -1.18 1.53 -12.43
CA TYR A 58 -1.98 0.35 -12.13
C TYR A 58 -1.65 -0.20 -10.74
N ARG A 59 -2.68 -0.26 -9.88
CA ARG A 59 -2.68 -0.86 -8.54
C ARG A 59 -3.98 -1.63 -8.36
N ALA A 60 -3.92 -2.88 -7.94
CA ALA A 60 -5.08 -3.70 -7.64
C ALA A 60 -4.85 -4.47 -6.35
N ASP A 61 -5.77 -4.38 -5.40
CA ASP A 61 -5.78 -5.09 -4.11
C ASP A 61 -7.10 -5.84 -3.85
N GLN A 62 -8.03 -5.75 -4.80
CA GLN A 62 -9.37 -6.34 -4.73
C GLN A 62 -9.72 -7.09 -6.01
N ASN A 63 -10.51 -8.15 -5.86
CA ASN A 63 -11.05 -8.90 -6.98
C ASN A 63 -12.32 -8.26 -7.56
N ALA A 64 -12.90 -8.89 -8.58
CA ALA A 64 -14.11 -8.39 -9.26
C ALA A 64 -15.34 -8.29 -8.34
N SER A 65 -15.34 -9.00 -7.20
CA SER A 65 -16.38 -8.93 -6.17
C SER A 65 -16.02 -7.98 -5.02
N TYR A 66 -14.99 -7.14 -5.19
CA TYR A 66 -14.49 -6.19 -4.19
C TYR A 66 -13.94 -6.83 -2.91
N ASN A 67 -13.62 -8.12 -2.95
CA ASN A 67 -12.97 -8.81 -1.84
C ASN A 67 -11.44 -8.66 -1.94
N PRO A 68 -10.71 -8.61 -0.81
CA PRO A 68 -9.26 -8.70 -0.81
C PRO A 68 -8.75 -9.93 -1.59
N MET A 69 -7.71 -9.75 -2.39
CA MET A 69 -7.23 -10.83 -3.27
C MET A 69 -6.33 -11.83 -2.53
N PRO A 70 -6.57 -13.14 -2.64
CA PRO A 70 -5.54 -14.14 -2.38
C PRO A 70 -4.45 -14.09 -3.47
N GLU A 71 -3.33 -14.76 -3.24
CA GLU A 71 -2.17 -14.72 -4.14
C GLU A 71 -2.51 -15.09 -5.59
N ALA A 72 -3.31 -16.15 -5.80
CA ALA A 72 -3.65 -16.62 -7.14
C ALA A 72 -4.46 -15.58 -7.94
N GLU A 73 -5.33 -14.82 -7.28
CA GLU A 73 -6.11 -13.76 -7.93
C GLU A 73 -5.24 -12.54 -8.24
N ALA A 74 -4.35 -12.15 -7.32
CA ALA A 74 -3.38 -11.09 -7.55
C ALA A 74 -2.40 -11.44 -8.69
N ALA A 75 -1.94 -12.68 -8.75
CA ALA A 75 -1.12 -13.21 -9.82
C ALA A 75 -1.84 -13.19 -11.18
N LYS A 76 -3.11 -13.61 -11.20
CA LYS A 76 -3.97 -13.50 -12.40
C LYS A 76 -4.11 -12.06 -12.84
N ALA A 77 -4.41 -11.13 -11.92
CA ALA A 77 -4.54 -9.71 -12.22
C ALA A 77 -3.23 -9.10 -12.76
N ALA A 78 -2.10 -9.42 -12.13
CA ALA A 78 -0.77 -8.98 -12.58
C ALA A 78 -0.43 -9.50 -13.98
N ASN A 79 -0.66 -10.80 -14.24
CA ASN A 79 -0.41 -11.40 -15.54
C ASN A 79 -1.32 -10.82 -16.64
N THR A 80 -2.62 -10.66 -16.35
CA THR A 80 -3.57 -10.01 -17.27
C THR A 80 -3.14 -8.59 -17.58
N HIS A 81 -2.71 -7.82 -16.57
CA HIS A 81 -2.21 -6.48 -16.81
C HIS A 81 -0.92 -6.48 -17.64
N ALA A 82 0.05 -7.34 -17.31
CA ALA A 82 1.31 -7.46 -18.04
C ALA A 82 1.10 -7.79 -19.52
N ALA A 83 0.14 -8.67 -19.84
CA ALA A 83 -0.19 -9.06 -21.21
C ALA A 83 -0.76 -7.92 -22.07
N ALA A 84 -1.32 -6.87 -21.46
CA ALA A 84 -1.92 -5.73 -22.16
C ALA A 84 -1.13 -4.42 -22.01
N CYS A 85 -0.28 -4.33 -20.99
CA CYS A 85 0.42 -3.10 -20.63
C CYS A 85 1.59 -2.81 -21.59
N ARG A 86 1.61 -1.59 -22.12
CA ARG A 86 2.68 -1.05 -22.98
C ARG A 86 3.50 0.03 -22.29
N ALA A 87 3.52 0.01 -20.96
CA ALA A 87 4.34 0.96 -20.22
C ALA A 87 5.82 0.62 -20.38
N MET A 88 6.62 1.65 -20.66
CA MET A 88 8.08 1.55 -20.63
C MET A 88 8.56 1.35 -19.18
N PRO A 89 9.75 0.76 -18.96
CA PRO A 89 10.35 0.67 -17.64
C PRO A 89 10.65 2.07 -17.10
N ARG A 90 10.06 2.43 -15.94
CA ARG A 90 10.27 3.74 -15.29
C ARG A 90 11.27 3.70 -14.12
N GLY A 91 11.96 2.58 -13.94
CA GLY A 91 12.79 2.36 -12.76
C GLY A 91 11.96 2.09 -11.50
N VAL A 92 12.63 2.09 -10.35
CA VAL A 92 11.99 1.97 -9.03
C VAL A 92 11.40 3.33 -8.63
N PRO A 93 10.15 3.39 -8.11
CA PRO A 93 9.58 4.63 -7.61
C PRO A 93 10.47 5.28 -6.55
N ALA A 94 10.62 6.60 -6.60
CA ALA A 94 11.31 7.34 -5.55
C ALA A 94 10.63 7.07 -4.20
N ARG A 95 11.43 6.83 -3.16
CA ARG A 95 10.91 6.65 -1.81
C ARG A 95 10.39 8.01 -1.32
N PRO A 96 9.10 8.13 -0.98
CA PRO A 96 8.58 9.38 -0.43
C PRO A 96 9.19 9.66 0.93
N ASP A 97 9.29 10.93 1.31
CA ASP A 97 9.57 11.30 2.69
C ASP A 97 8.38 10.97 3.62
N ASP A 98 8.55 11.16 4.93
CA ASP A 98 7.51 10.79 5.90
C ASP A 98 6.24 11.67 5.78
N THR A 99 6.38 12.92 5.33
CA THR A 99 5.24 13.83 5.13
C THR A 99 4.44 13.40 3.91
N GLU A 100 5.12 13.15 2.79
CA GLU A 100 4.50 12.65 1.56
C GLU A 100 3.82 11.29 1.78
N ALA A 101 4.47 10.38 2.50
CA ALA A 101 3.90 9.08 2.83
C ALA A 101 2.66 9.22 3.73
N ALA A 102 2.69 10.13 4.70
CA ALA A 102 1.55 10.40 5.57
C ALA A 102 0.36 10.96 4.78
N GLU A 103 0.59 11.86 3.83
CA GLU A 103 -0.45 12.40 2.96
C GLU A 103 -1.08 11.33 2.04
N LEU A 104 -0.30 10.37 1.55
CA LEU A 104 -0.85 9.24 0.79
C LEU A 104 -1.82 8.40 1.64
N ILE A 105 -1.44 8.08 2.88
CA ILE A 105 -2.30 7.37 3.84
C ILE A 105 -3.55 8.21 4.15
N ARG A 106 -3.37 9.49 4.47
CA ARG A 106 -4.45 10.43 4.80
C ARG A 106 -5.45 10.53 3.66
N THR A 107 -4.98 10.72 2.42
CA THR A 107 -5.81 10.80 1.22
C THR A 107 -6.63 9.53 1.00
N ARG A 108 -6.02 8.35 1.22
CA ARG A 108 -6.73 7.05 1.14
C ARG A 108 -7.84 6.97 2.17
N LEU A 109 -7.53 7.30 3.43
CA LEU A 109 -8.49 7.30 4.54
C LEU A 109 -9.58 8.34 4.36
N TRP A 110 -9.28 9.49 3.77
CA TRP A 110 -10.26 10.55 3.51
C TRP A 110 -11.43 10.07 2.65
N ARG A 111 -11.18 9.18 1.68
CA ARG A 111 -12.22 8.54 0.87
C ARG A 111 -13.19 7.68 1.70
N HIS A 112 -12.81 7.28 2.91
CA HIS A 112 -13.65 6.48 3.81
C HIS A 112 -14.58 7.34 4.68
N ARG A 113 -14.47 8.68 4.60
CA ARG A 113 -15.38 9.60 5.31
C ARG A 113 -16.74 9.75 4.65
N TYR A 114 -16.89 9.31 3.40
CA TYR A 114 -18.18 9.31 2.72
C TYR A 114 -19.08 8.22 3.32
N GLY A 115 -20.19 8.63 3.93
CA GLY A 115 -21.14 7.75 4.60
C GLY A 115 -21.68 8.37 5.89
N THR A 116 -22.41 7.57 6.66
CA THR A 116 -23.00 7.99 7.94
C THR A 116 -22.45 7.22 9.14
N ILE A 117 -21.63 6.21 8.91
CA ILE A 117 -21.11 5.33 9.95
C ILE A 117 -19.58 5.36 9.96
N PRO A 118 -18.94 5.22 11.14
CA PRO A 118 -17.51 5.04 11.21
C PRO A 118 -17.06 3.81 10.40
N ARG A 119 -16.01 3.99 9.58
CA ARG A 119 -15.48 2.91 8.75
C ARG A 119 -14.21 2.32 9.39
N PRO A 120 -14.20 1.02 9.71
CA PRO A 120 -12.99 0.35 10.18
C PRO A 120 -11.86 0.48 9.15
N VAL A 121 -10.64 0.69 9.66
CA VAL A 121 -9.41 0.71 8.86
C VAL A 121 -8.69 -0.61 9.04
N HIS A 122 -8.42 -1.30 7.93
CA HIS A 122 -7.64 -2.51 7.90
C HIS A 122 -6.26 -2.23 7.29
N LEU A 123 -5.21 -2.87 7.79
CA LEU A 123 -3.87 -2.73 7.21
C LEU A 123 -3.81 -3.19 5.74
N ALA A 124 -4.68 -4.12 5.37
CA ALA A 124 -4.85 -4.59 4.00
C ALA A 124 -5.38 -3.50 3.05
N ASP A 125 -6.09 -2.47 3.55
CA ASP A 125 -6.61 -1.35 2.73
C ASP A 125 -5.48 -0.53 2.08
N PHE A 126 -4.25 -0.69 2.57
CA PHE A 126 -3.05 -0.03 2.08
C PHE A 126 -2.20 -0.92 1.17
N ASN A 127 -2.57 -2.19 0.93
CA ASN A 127 -1.74 -3.12 0.15
C ASN A 127 -1.46 -2.61 -1.28
N ALA A 128 -2.48 -2.04 -1.95
CA ALA A 128 -2.29 -1.37 -3.24
C ALA A 128 -1.34 -0.17 -3.18
N LEU A 129 -1.23 0.51 -2.04
CA LEU A 129 -0.38 1.69 -1.89
C LEU A 129 1.04 1.36 -1.43
N ARG A 130 1.33 0.13 -0.98
CA ARG A 130 2.62 -0.19 -0.37
C ARG A 130 3.82 0.02 -1.28
N VAL A 131 3.64 -0.15 -2.60
CA VAL A 131 4.67 0.13 -3.59
C VAL A 131 5.07 1.60 -3.60
N ASP A 132 4.09 2.50 -3.43
CA ASP A 132 4.30 3.93 -3.45
C ASP A 132 4.71 4.45 -2.06
N LEU A 133 4.12 3.90 -0.99
CA LEU A 133 4.42 4.28 0.40
C LEU A 133 5.84 3.91 0.80
N GLN A 134 6.30 2.71 0.46
CA GLN A 134 7.59 2.16 0.90
C GLN A 134 7.81 2.35 2.41
N ARG A 135 6.85 1.88 3.21
CA ARG A 135 6.85 1.94 4.67
C ARG A 135 6.43 0.62 5.28
N SER A 136 7.07 0.29 6.40
CA SER A 136 6.73 -0.87 7.21
C SER A 136 5.30 -0.80 7.76
N THR A 137 4.73 -1.96 8.07
CA THR A 137 3.43 -2.05 8.75
C THR A 137 3.43 -1.32 10.10
N ASP A 138 4.56 -1.34 10.82
CA ASP A 138 4.65 -0.67 12.11
C ASP A 138 4.72 0.85 11.98
N TRP A 139 5.35 1.37 10.93
CA TRP A 139 5.29 2.80 10.62
C TRP A 139 3.85 3.24 10.34
N ILE A 140 3.08 2.47 9.56
CA ILE A 140 1.67 2.78 9.30
C ILE A 140 0.85 2.75 10.59
N LYS A 141 1.05 1.75 11.47
CA LYS A 141 0.36 1.70 12.77
C LYS A 141 0.69 2.91 13.64
N ALA A 142 1.96 3.33 13.69
CA ALA A 142 2.39 4.49 14.45
C ALA A 142 1.75 5.78 13.91
N LEU A 143 1.70 5.94 12.58
CA LEU A 143 1.01 7.06 11.94
C LEU A 143 -0.49 7.06 12.28
N LEU A 144 -1.18 5.92 12.17
CA LEU A 144 -2.61 5.82 12.53
C LEU A 144 -2.84 6.17 14.00
N ALA A 145 -1.97 5.73 14.90
CA ALA A 145 -2.04 6.08 16.32
C ALA A 145 -1.85 7.60 16.53
N SER A 146 -0.88 8.21 15.84
CA SER A 146 -0.66 9.66 15.89
C SER A 146 -1.88 10.41 15.37
N LEU A 147 -2.42 10.04 14.21
CA LEU A 147 -3.61 10.68 13.62
C LEU A 147 -4.82 10.58 14.55
N ALA A 148 -5.02 9.44 15.21
CA ALA A 148 -6.13 9.27 16.14
C ALA A 148 -5.98 10.14 17.41
N GLN A 149 -4.75 10.48 17.80
CA GLN A 149 -4.48 11.38 18.93
C GLN A 149 -4.62 12.85 18.53
N THR A 150 -4.11 13.23 17.35
CA THR A 150 -4.10 14.64 16.90
C THR A 150 -5.43 15.07 16.27
N GLU A 151 -6.16 14.14 15.67
CA GLU A 151 -7.39 14.42 14.90
C GLU A 151 -8.49 13.39 15.19
N PRO A 152 -9.04 13.38 16.42
CA PRO A 152 -10.05 12.40 16.83
C PRO A 152 -11.38 12.51 16.05
N SER A 153 -11.69 13.68 15.48
CA SER A 153 -12.84 13.87 14.57
C SER A 153 -12.63 13.27 13.18
N PHE A 154 -11.40 12.89 12.84
CA PHE A 154 -11.06 12.23 11.59
C PHE A 154 -10.87 10.72 11.78
N LEU A 155 -10.09 10.32 12.79
CA LEU A 155 -9.75 8.93 13.05
C LEU A 155 -9.88 8.65 14.55
N THR A 156 -10.55 7.57 14.93
CA THR A 156 -10.61 7.12 16.32
C THR A 156 -9.79 5.85 16.51
N ALA A 157 -9.24 5.70 17.71
CA ALA A 157 -8.53 4.49 18.14
C ALA A 157 -9.26 3.88 19.33
N THR A 158 -9.59 2.60 19.24
CA THR A 158 -10.26 1.84 20.32
C THR A 158 -9.46 0.58 20.63
N PRO A 159 -9.20 0.25 21.91
CA PRO A 159 -8.60 -1.03 22.25
C PRO A 159 -9.47 -2.19 21.76
N THR A 160 -8.86 -3.29 21.32
CA THR A 160 -9.60 -4.52 21.04
C THR A 160 -10.16 -5.09 22.34
N SER A 161 -11.24 -5.87 22.25
CA SER A 161 -11.84 -6.56 23.41
C SER A 161 -10.86 -7.51 24.13
N SER A 162 -9.84 -7.99 23.41
CA SER A 162 -8.74 -8.79 23.98
C SER A 162 -7.67 -7.97 24.71
N GLY A 163 -7.69 -6.64 24.61
CA GLY A 163 -6.65 -5.74 25.14
C GLY A 163 -5.30 -5.81 24.40
N GLN A 164 -5.16 -6.68 23.40
CA GLN A 164 -3.90 -6.97 22.70
C GLN A 164 -3.71 -6.20 21.38
N GLY A 165 -4.57 -5.22 21.09
CA GLY A 165 -4.45 -4.43 19.87
C GLY A 165 -5.34 -3.19 19.87
N THR A 166 -5.25 -2.44 18.77
CA THR A 166 -6.01 -1.22 18.55
C THR A 166 -6.77 -1.33 17.24
N ARG A 167 -8.06 -0.99 17.27
CA ARG A 167 -8.91 -0.81 16.11
C ARG A 167 -8.99 0.67 15.78
N PHE A 168 -8.75 0.99 14.52
CA PHE A 168 -8.89 2.33 13.98
C PHE A 168 -10.17 2.44 13.18
N ALA A 169 -10.87 3.55 13.29
CA ALA A 169 -12.06 3.82 12.50
C ALA A 169 -12.06 5.28 12.00
N VAL A 170 -12.18 5.44 10.68
CA VAL A 170 -12.37 6.75 10.05
C VAL A 170 -13.77 7.24 10.39
N GLN A 171 -13.86 8.46 10.89
CA GLN A 171 -15.14 9.10 11.18
C GLN A 171 -15.72 9.73 9.91
N PRO A 172 -17.04 9.62 9.70
CA PRO A 172 -17.69 10.28 8.57
C PRO A 172 -17.51 11.80 8.64
N PHE A 173 -17.86 12.51 7.57
CA PHE A 173 -18.01 13.96 7.67
C PHE A 173 -19.12 14.30 8.66
N ASP A 174 -18.86 15.27 9.53
CA ASP A 174 -19.91 15.89 10.32
C ASP A 174 -20.96 16.41 9.34
N ARG A 175 -22.20 15.94 9.48
CA ARG A 175 -23.30 16.55 8.73
C ARG A 175 -23.52 17.95 9.31
N PRO A 176 -23.65 18.99 8.46
CA PRO A 176 -24.18 20.26 8.91
C PRO A 176 -25.61 20.11 9.48
#